data_AF-G5F235-F1
#
_entry.id   AF-G5F235-F1
#
_cell.length_a   1.000
_cell.length_b   1.000
_cell.length_c   1.000
_cell.angle_alpha   90.00
_cell.angle_beta   90.00
_cell.angle_gamma   90.00
#
_symmetry.space_group_name_H-M   'P 1'
#
loop_
_entity.id
_entity.type
_entity.pdbx_description
1 polymer ?
#
loop_
_entity_poly.entity_id
_entity_poly.type
_entity_poly.pdbx_seq_one_letter_code
_entity_poly.pdbx_strand_id
1 'polypeptide(L)'
;MKEGTKKGIHRLLESIGVIFLALMVIGMFVGKPDKSSSQKPSDSAAEPPKQEQKLSTDDKTDSKEPEKKTATSTPTKATKAVDTYESILAEYTEKLQAATPGLIEEYNSEAAGNTEGIQGLAQISNAKVTKLAGIESEGTSKMAGVMYGSGSGSYDEYEEWAGKLYEVYEAEASKIMDAYMESAM
;
A
#
# COMPACT_ATOMS: atom_id res chain seq x y z
N MET A 1 52.24 15.73 24.92
CA MET A 1 51.21 15.20 24.00
C MET A 1 49.86 15.81 24.35
N LYS A 2 48.88 15.74 23.43
CA LYS A 2 47.55 16.37 23.61
C LYS A 2 46.69 15.62 24.63
N GLU A 3 45.80 16.35 25.29
CA GLU A 3 44.65 15.78 25.99
C GLU A 3 43.66 15.13 25.00
N GLY A 4 42.82 14.22 25.51
CA GLY A 4 41.93 13.40 24.68
C GLY A 4 40.67 12.93 25.39
N THR A 5 40.14 13.73 26.32
CA THR A 5 38.95 13.39 27.11
C THR A 5 37.72 13.17 26.23
N LYS A 6 37.23 11.93 26.16
CA LYS A 6 35.89 11.62 25.65
C LYS A 6 34.98 11.11 26.78
N LYS A 7 34.26 12.04 27.41
CA LYS A 7 33.01 11.75 28.13
C LYS A 7 31.83 12.33 27.36
N GLY A 8 30.88 11.47 27.09
CA GLY A 8 29.58 11.68 26.44
C GLY A 8 28.92 10.30 26.49
N ILE A 9 27.95 9.98 27.35
CA ILE A 9 26.74 10.73 27.72
C ILE A 9 25.96 11.05 26.42
N HIS A 10 24.79 10.48 26.15
CA HIS A 10 23.81 9.86 27.05
C HIS A 10 23.58 8.36 26.83
N ARG A 11 23.30 7.63 27.93
CA ARG A 11 22.19 6.67 27.94
C ARG A 11 21.04 7.33 28.68
N LEU A 12 19.91 7.47 28.02
CA LEU A 12 18.60 7.90 28.55
C LEU A 12 17.59 7.20 27.62
N LEU A 13 16.89 6.13 28.02
CA LEU A 13 15.95 5.97 29.12
C LEU A 13 14.61 6.67 28.84
N GLU A 14 13.70 5.87 28.28
CA GLU A 14 12.23 5.89 28.47
C GLU A 14 11.40 7.07 27.94
N SER A 15 10.14 6.74 27.63
CA SER A 15 8.97 7.64 27.54
C SER A 15 8.95 8.72 26.43
N ILE A 16 8.59 8.29 25.22
CA ILE A 16 7.61 9.02 24.40
C ILE A 16 6.43 8.05 24.20
N GLY A 17 5.23 8.26 24.75
CA GLY A 17 4.69 9.44 25.42
C GLY A 17 3.49 9.94 24.62
N VAL A 18 2.29 9.44 24.96
CA VAL A 18 1.04 9.71 24.23
C VAL A 18 0.73 11.21 24.26
N ILE A 19 0.69 11.84 23.09
CA ILE A 19 0.20 13.21 22.94
C ILE A 19 -1.20 13.16 22.32
N PHE A 20 -2.21 13.21 23.18
CA PHE A 20 -3.55 13.63 22.79
C PHE A 20 -3.50 15.10 22.34
N LEU A 21 -4.06 15.40 21.16
CA LEU A 21 -4.62 16.72 20.89
C LEU A 21 -6.01 16.52 20.27
N ALA A 22 -7.03 16.97 20.99
CA ALA A 22 -8.43 16.82 20.59
C ALA A 22 -9.02 18.17 20.14
N LEU A 23 -10.23 18.08 19.56
CA LEU A 23 -11.16 19.17 19.27
C LEU A 23 -10.81 20.12 18.11
N MET A 24 -11.55 19.94 17.01
CA MET A 24 -12.59 20.93 16.72
C MET A 24 -13.83 20.29 16.08
N VAL A 25 -14.97 20.41 16.76
CA VAL A 25 -16.31 20.18 16.20
C VAL A 25 -17.02 21.52 16.17
N ILE A 26 -17.41 21.98 14.98
CA ILE A 26 -18.49 22.94 14.69
C ILE A 26 -18.62 22.99 13.15
N GLY A 27 -19.81 22.95 12.55
CA GLY A 27 -21.13 22.88 13.19
C GLY A 27 -22.23 22.43 12.23
N MET A 28 -23.44 22.32 12.78
CA MET A 28 -24.64 21.90 12.04
C MET A 28 -25.05 22.95 10.99
N PHE A 29 -25.58 22.50 9.85
CA PHE A 29 -26.50 23.30 9.05
C PHE A 29 -27.77 22.50 8.73
N VAL A 30 -28.74 22.54 9.64
CA VAL A 30 -30.08 21.97 9.43
C VAL A 30 -31.00 23.07 8.93
N GLY A 31 -31.38 23.00 7.65
CA GLY A 31 -32.34 23.91 7.02
C GLY A 31 -33.43 23.13 6.29
N LYS A 32 -34.68 23.26 6.74
CA LYS A 32 -35.88 22.56 6.24
C LYS A 32 -37.14 23.21 6.83
N PRO A 33 -38.32 23.17 6.19
CA PRO A 33 -38.66 22.79 4.80
C PRO A 33 -39.15 24.00 3.99
N ASP A 34 -39.58 23.76 2.75
CA ASP A 34 -40.83 24.38 2.27
C ASP A 34 -41.68 23.37 1.47
N LYS A 35 -42.98 23.68 1.25
CA LYS A 35 -43.98 22.71 0.75
C LYS A 35 -44.63 23.11 -0.59
N SER A 36 -44.45 22.27 -1.63
CA SER A 36 -45.44 22.00 -2.70
C SER A 36 -44.91 20.98 -3.71
N SER A 37 -45.72 20.21 -4.45
CA SER A 37 -47.08 19.67 -4.21
C SER A 37 -47.41 18.67 -5.33
N SER A 38 -47.84 17.45 -5.01
CA SER A 38 -48.36 16.42 -5.96
C SER A 38 -47.37 15.90 -7.04
N GLN A 39 -47.50 14.71 -7.63
CA GLN A 39 -48.43 13.58 -7.40
C GLN A 39 -47.74 12.20 -7.66
N LYS A 40 -48.51 11.10 -7.63
CA LYS A 40 -48.07 9.68 -7.61
C LYS A 40 -47.80 9.10 -9.07
N PRO A 41 -47.54 7.79 -9.33
CA PRO A 41 -46.42 7.35 -10.18
C PRO A 41 -46.82 6.51 -11.41
N SER A 42 -45.84 5.93 -12.13
CA SER A 42 -46.01 4.69 -12.91
C SER A 42 -44.68 3.98 -13.14
N ASP A 43 -44.73 2.65 -13.32
CA ASP A 43 -43.64 1.77 -13.71
C ASP A 43 -43.30 1.82 -15.23
N SER A 44 -42.13 1.23 -15.56
CA SER A 44 -41.93 0.25 -16.65
C SER A 44 -40.89 0.57 -17.75
N ALA A 45 -39.81 -0.24 -17.75
CA ALA A 45 -39.16 -0.93 -18.88
C ALA A 45 -38.65 -0.20 -20.16
N ALA A 46 -37.32 -0.34 -20.35
CA ALA A 46 -36.63 -0.93 -21.52
C ALA A 46 -36.34 -0.15 -22.83
N GLU A 47 -35.17 -0.56 -23.38
CA GLU A 47 -34.44 -0.30 -24.64
C GLU A 47 -35.16 -0.70 -25.98
N PRO A 48 -34.55 -0.57 -27.19
CA PRO A 48 -33.19 -0.08 -27.56
C PRO A 48 -33.25 1.22 -28.41
N PRO A 49 -32.83 1.40 -29.71
CA PRO A 49 -32.25 0.52 -30.76
C PRO A 49 -30.74 0.77 -31.10
N LYS A 50 -30.17 -0.11 -31.94
CA LYS A 50 -28.85 0.08 -32.62
C LYS A 50 -28.95 0.88 -33.94
N GLN A 51 -27.84 1.45 -34.42
CA GLN A 51 -27.48 1.47 -35.84
C GLN A 51 -25.96 1.27 -36.07
N GLU A 52 -25.60 0.64 -37.20
CA GLU A 52 -24.22 0.46 -37.70
C GLU A 52 -24.10 1.05 -39.11
N GLN A 53 -22.97 1.72 -39.43
CA GLN A 53 -22.36 1.90 -40.77
C GLN A 53 -21.21 2.92 -40.66
N LYS A 54 -20.21 3.02 -41.55
CA LYS A 54 -19.44 2.04 -42.36
C LYS A 54 -18.33 2.81 -43.12
N LEU A 55 -17.06 2.42 -42.92
CA LEU A 55 -15.91 2.48 -43.85
C LEU A 55 -15.82 3.61 -44.91
N SER A 56 -14.75 4.41 -44.83
CA SER A 56 -14.00 5.00 -45.98
C SER A 56 -12.49 5.03 -45.67
N THR A 57 -11.66 5.12 -46.70
CA THR A 57 -10.20 4.81 -46.68
C THR A 57 -9.28 6.00 -46.96
N ASP A 58 -7.98 5.78 -46.68
CA ASP A 58 -6.75 6.42 -47.17
C ASP A 58 -6.68 7.94 -47.43
N ASP A 59 -5.68 8.58 -46.81
CA ASP A 59 -4.60 9.22 -47.58
C ASP A 59 -3.25 9.05 -46.84
N LYS A 60 -2.12 9.22 -47.55
CA LYS A 60 -0.75 8.97 -47.10
C LYS A 60 0.16 10.09 -47.60
N THR A 61 0.82 10.81 -46.69
CA THR A 61 1.95 11.69 -47.03
C THR A 61 3.12 11.48 -46.09
N ASP A 62 4.31 11.37 -46.69
CA ASP A 62 5.60 11.13 -46.06
C ASP A 62 6.29 12.48 -45.73
N SER A 63 7.00 12.55 -44.60
CA SER A 63 8.02 13.60 -44.37
C SER A 63 9.02 13.17 -43.31
N LYS A 64 10.27 13.57 -43.50
CA LYS A 64 11.45 12.87 -43.00
C LYS A 64 12.48 13.82 -42.37
N GLU A 65 12.71 13.62 -41.06
CA GLU A 65 13.93 13.99 -40.32
C GLU A 65 14.29 15.51 -40.26
N PRO A 66 15.29 16.00 -39.47
CA PRO A 66 16.56 15.37 -39.09
C PRO A 66 16.82 15.13 -37.59
N GLU A 67 17.76 14.23 -37.28
CA GLU A 67 18.41 14.14 -35.97
C GLU A 67 19.00 15.49 -35.49
N LYS A 68 18.94 15.75 -34.17
CA LYS A 68 19.93 16.61 -33.50
C LYS A 68 20.42 16.00 -32.20
N LYS A 69 21.67 15.52 -32.22
CA LYS A 69 22.36 14.95 -31.05
C LYS A 69 22.65 16.04 -30.02
N THR A 70 22.15 15.86 -28.81
CA THR A 70 22.62 16.56 -27.61
C THR A 70 23.18 15.50 -26.65
N ALA A 71 24.49 15.48 -26.49
CA ALA A 71 25.15 14.61 -25.52
C ALA A 71 24.96 15.18 -24.10
N THR A 72 23.83 14.88 -23.46
CA THR A 72 23.63 15.16 -22.05
C THR A 72 24.49 14.20 -21.23
N SER A 73 25.67 14.68 -20.81
CA SER A 73 26.53 13.99 -19.85
C SER A 73 25.82 13.90 -18.50
N THR A 74 25.06 12.83 -18.28
CA THR A 74 24.51 12.52 -16.96
C THR A 74 25.66 12.26 -15.98
N PRO A 75 25.63 12.84 -14.76
CA PRO A 75 26.64 12.54 -13.76
C PRO A 75 26.55 11.06 -13.39
N THR A 76 27.69 10.39 -13.29
CA THR A 76 27.76 8.97 -12.90
C THR A 76 27.12 8.77 -11.54
N LYS A 77 25.85 8.35 -11.54
CA LYS A 77 25.12 7.93 -10.35
C LYS A 77 25.92 6.79 -9.72
N ALA A 78 26.37 7.00 -8.47
CA ALA A 78 27.16 6.00 -7.76
C ALA A 78 26.45 4.64 -7.82
N THR A 79 27.19 3.61 -8.25
CA THR A 79 26.66 2.26 -8.44
C THR A 79 26.09 1.76 -7.12
N LYS A 80 24.76 1.80 -6.98
CA LYS A 80 24.09 1.02 -5.94
C LYS A 80 24.45 -0.45 -6.16
N ALA A 81 24.53 -1.22 -5.09
CA ALA A 81 24.39 -2.66 -5.22
C ALA A 81 23.10 -2.94 -6.01
N VAL A 82 23.16 -3.86 -6.97
CA VAL A 82 21.97 -4.31 -7.68
C VAL A 82 21.26 -5.28 -6.74
N ASP A 83 20.17 -4.82 -6.15
CA ASP A 83 19.31 -5.67 -5.31
C ASP A 83 18.87 -6.89 -6.14
N THR A 84 19.01 -8.10 -5.60
CA THR A 84 18.60 -9.36 -6.25
C THR A 84 17.28 -9.84 -5.67
N TYR A 85 16.51 -10.64 -6.43
CA TYR A 85 15.26 -11.22 -5.94
C TYR A 85 15.44 -11.97 -4.61
N GLU A 86 16.51 -12.77 -4.48
CA GLU A 86 16.85 -13.50 -3.24
C GLU A 86 17.10 -12.55 -2.07
N SER A 87 17.87 -11.48 -2.28
CA SER A 87 18.14 -10.48 -1.23
C SER A 87 16.90 -9.69 -0.81
N ILE A 88 15.98 -9.44 -1.74
CA ILE A 88 14.70 -8.77 -1.47
C ILE A 88 13.75 -9.74 -0.74
N LEU A 89 13.66 -11.01 -1.15
CA LEU A 89 12.86 -12.00 -0.43
C LEU A 89 13.33 -12.12 1.03
N ALA A 90 14.64 -12.16 1.26
CA ALA A 90 15.21 -12.20 2.61
C ALA A 90 14.89 -10.92 3.42
N GLU A 91 15.15 -9.72 2.87
CA GLU A 91 14.85 -8.43 3.52
C GLU A 91 13.38 -8.33 3.93
N TYR A 92 12.46 -8.74 3.06
CA TYR A 92 11.03 -8.58 3.31
C TYR A 92 10.41 -9.71 4.12
N THR A 93 10.98 -10.92 4.06
CA THR A 93 10.65 -12.00 5.01
C THR A 93 10.97 -11.56 6.44
N GLU A 94 12.16 -11.00 6.68
CA GLU A 94 12.53 -10.48 8.01
C GLU A 94 11.60 -9.34 8.46
N LYS A 95 11.28 -8.39 7.56
CA LYS A 95 10.34 -7.30 7.87
C LYS A 95 8.94 -7.78 8.22
N LEU A 96 8.38 -8.72 7.45
CA LEU A 96 7.05 -9.30 7.72
C LEU A 96 7.06 -9.99 9.09
N GLN A 97 8.00 -10.90 9.31
CA GLN A 97 8.13 -11.65 10.58
C GLN A 97 8.39 -10.76 11.80
N ALA A 98 9.15 -9.67 11.65
CA ALA A 98 9.41 -8.70 12.72
C ALA A 98 8.22 -7.77 13.00
N ALA A 99 7.41 -7.43 11.97
CA ALA A 99 6.24 -6.57 12.12
C ALA A 99 5.06 -7.30 12.77
N THR A 100 4.80 -8.56 12.40
CA THR A 100 3.65 -9.35 12.87
C THR A 100 3.42 -9.33 14.39
N PRO A 101 4.40 -9.62 15.28
CA PRO A 101 4.15 -9.61 16.72
C PRO A 101 3.73 -8.23 17.24
N GLY A 102 4.31 -7.14 16.71
CA GLY A 102 3.90 -5.77 17.05
C GLY A 102 2.51 -5.43 16.52
N LEU A 103 2.13 -5.92 15.34
CA LEU A 103 0.78 -5.77 14.81
C LEU A 103 -0.28 -6.55 15.60
N ILE A 104 0.08 -7.71 16.16
CA ILE A 104 -0.77 -8.48 17.10
C ILE A 104 -0.88 -7.77 18.46
N GLU A 105 0.21 -7.15 18.95
CA GLU A 105 0.15 -6.32 20.17
C GLU A 105 -0.74 -5.08 19.97
N GLU A 106 -0.60 -4.37 18.85
CA GLU A 106 -1.52 -3.30 18.45
C GLU A 106 -2.97 -3.81 18.36
N TYR A 107 -3.19 -4.98 17.74
CA TYR A 107 -4.52 -5.58 17.59
C TYR A 107 -5.18 -5.77 18.96
N ASN A 108 -4.49 -6.47 19.87
CA ASN A 108 -5.01 -6.79 21.20
C ASN A 108 -5.27 -5.53 22.05
N SER A 109 -4.41 -4.51 21.93
CA SER A 109 -4.55 -3.23 22.62
C SER A 109 -5.78 -2.44 22.16
N GLU A 110 -6.05 -2.40 20.85
CA GLU A 110 -7.24 -1.74 20.29
C GLU A 110 -8.52 -2.57 20.50
N ALA A 111 -8.44 -3.90 20.37
CA ALA A 111 -9.56 -4.81 20.59
C ALA A 111 -10.09 -4.76 22.03
N ALA A 112 -9.22 -4.59 23.03
CA ALA A 112 -9.60 -4.41 24.43
C ALA A 112 -10.47 -3.16 24.69
N GLY A 113 -10.44 -2.16 23.80
CA GLY A 113 -11.27 -0.96 23.85
C GLY A 113 -12.54 -1.00 22.97
N ASN A 114 -12.75 -2.08 22.22
CA ASN A 114 -13.80 -2.16 21.20
C ASN A 114 -15.21 -2.25 21.80
N THR A 115 -16.13 -1.43 21.28
CA THR A 115 -17.57 -1.44 21.63
C THR A 115 -18.49 -1.77 20.46
N GLU A 116 -17.96 -1.95 19.24
CA GLU A 116 -18.73 -2.33 18.03
C GLU A 116 -18.86 -3.86 17.85
N GLY A 117 -18.43 -4.65 18.83
CA GLY A 117 -18.45 -6.11 18.77
C GLY A 117 -17.63 -6.67 17.60
N ILE A 118 -18.08 -7.79 17.01
CA ILE A 118 -17.36 -8.50 15.93
C ILE A 118 -17.06 -7.58 14.74
N GLN A 119 -17.92 -6.59 14.43
CA GLN A 119 -17.66 -5.64 13.35
C GLN A 119 -16.40 -4.79 13.63
N GLY A 120 -16.27 -4.25 14.84
CA GLY A 120 -15.08 -3.48 15.25
C GLY A 120 -13.82 -4.35 15.30
N LEU A 121 -13.92 -5.57 15.83
CA LEU A 121 -12.81 -6.54 15.85
C LEU A 121 -12.29 -6.84 14.42
N ALA A 122 -13.21 -7.03 13.46
CA ALA A 122 -12.87 -7.24 12.06
C ALA A 122 -12.24 -5.99 11.41
N GLN A 123 -12.72 -4.78 11.72
CA GLN A 123 -12.12 -3.54 11.22
C GLN A 123 -10.68 -3.36 11.74
N ILE A 124 -10.45 -3.59 13.04
CA ILE A 124 -9.11 -3.51 13.64
C ILE A 124 -8.18 -4.55 13.00
N SER A 125 -8.64 -5.80 12.84
CA SER A 125 -7.87 -6.88 12.21
C SER A 125 -7.48 -6.54 10.78
N ASN A 126 -8.45 -6.10 9.97
CA ASN A 126 -8.22 -5.68 8.58
C ASN A 126 -7.23 -4.52 8.50
N ALA A 127 -7.24 -3.57 9.44
CA ALA A 127 -6.27 -2.49 9.49
C ALA A 127 -4.83 -2.98 9.79
N LYS A 128 -4.67 -4.03 10.62
CA LYS A 128 -3.36 -4.63 10.88
C LYS A 128 -2.86 -5.47 9.70
N VAL A 129 -3.73 -6.27 9.07
CA VAL A 129 -3.41 -7.00 7.83
C VAL A 129 -3.04 -6.01 6.71
N THR A 130 -3.72 -4.86 6.61
CA THR A 130 -3.38 -3.80 5.63
C THR A 130 -1.98 -3.22 5.87
N LYS A 131 -1.56 -3.03 7.13
CA LYS A 131 -0.18 -2.61 7.46
C LYS A 131 0.84 -3.65 6.99
N LEU A 132 0.56 -4.94 7.19
CA LEU A 132 1.43 -6.04 6.79
C LEU A 132 1.52 -6.19 5.26
N ALA A 133 0.39 -6.06 4.55
CA ALA A 133 0.36 -6.05 3.08
C ALA A 133 1.17 -4.88 2.48
N GLY A 134 1.23 -3.73 3.17
CA GLY A 134 2.10 -2.62 2.78
C GLY A 134 3.60 -2.97 2.77
N ILE A 135 4.03 -3.95 3.56
CA ILE A 135 5.41 -4.47 3.56
C ILE A 135 5.63 -5.39 2.37
N GLU A 136 4.73 -6.36 2.15
CA GLU A 136 4.73 -7.23 0.95
C GLU A 136 4.84 -6.40 -0.32
N SER A 137 3.95 -5.43 -0.50
CA SER A 137 3.85 -4.66 -1.74
C SER A 137 5.06 -3.74 -1.99
N GLU A 138 5.79 -3.30 -0.95
CA GLU A 138 7.08 -2.62 -1.12
C GLU A 138 8.16 -3.61 -1.62
N GLY A 139 8.18 -4.84 -1.08
CA GLY A 139 9.09 -5.90 -1.51
C GLY A 139 8.82 -6.34 -2.95
N THR A 140 7.57 -6.63 -3.30
CA THR A 140 7.14 -6.95 -4.67
C THR A 140 7.44 -5.80 -5.64
N SER A 141 7.26 -4.53 -5.22
CA SER A 141 7.68 -3.36 -6.01
C SER A 141 9.19 -3.30 -6.24
N LYS A 142 10.02 -3.67 -5.25
CA LYS A 142 11.47 -3.82 -5.43
C LYS A 142 11.81 -4.96 -6.39
N MET A 143 11.13 -6.10 -6.30
CA MET A 143 11.34 -7.23 -7.22
C MET A 143 11.03 -6.84 -8.67
N ALA A 144 9.93 -6.11 -8.92
CA ALA A 144 9.66 -5.54 -10.24
C ALA A 144 10.78 -4.58 -10.70
N GLY A 145 11.38 -3.84 -9.76
CA GLY A 145 12.58 -3.03 -10.00
C GLY A 145 13.82 -3.82 -10.45
N VAL A 146 13.97 -5.08 -10.03
CA VAL A 146 15.03 -5.98 -10.52
C VAL A 146 14.77 -6.35 -11.98
N MET A 147 13.56 -6.83 -12.29
CA MET A 147 13.14 -7.21 -13.66
C MET A 147 13.49 -6.12 -14.69
N TYR A 148 13.12 -4.86 -14.40
CA TYR A 148 13.41 -3.73 -15.29
C TYR A 148 14.84 -3.18 -15.20
N GLY A 149 15.54 -3.40 -14.08
CA GLY A 149 16.79 -2.71 -13.74
C GLY A 149 18.07 -3.50 -13.96
N SER A 150 18.05 -4.83 -13.79
CA SER A 150 19.24 -5.68 -13.94
C SER A 150 19.46 -6.19 -15.37
N GLY A 151 18.38 -6.27 -16.16
CA GLY A 151 18.40 -6.90 -17.49
C GLY A 151 18.60 -8.42 -17.46
N SER A 152 18.52 -9.06 -16.29
CA SER A 152 18.76 -10.50 -16.12
C SER A 152 17.48 -11.32 -15.93
N GLY A 153 16.39 -10.71 -15.45
CA GLY A 153 15.18 -11.42 -15.05
C GLY A 153 14.09 -11.47 -16.13
N SER A 154 13.40 -12.60 -16.23
CA SER A 154 12.14 -12.72 -16.97
C SER A 154 10.94 -12.26 -16.13
N TYR A 155 9.76 -12.17 -16.76
CA TYR A 155 8.51 -12.01 -16.03
C TYR A 155 8.22 -13.23 -15.14
N ASP A 156 8.41 -14.43 -15.69
CA ASP A 156 8.21 -15.71 -15.02
C ASP A 156 9.07 -15.83 -13.74
N GLU A 157 10.32 -15.37 -13.78
CA GLU A 157 11.20 -15.33 -12.61
C GLU A 157 10.70 -14.32 -11.57
N TYR A 158 10.30 -13.12 -12.00
CA TYR A 158 9.67 -12.14 -11.11
C TYR A 158 8.42 -12.72 -10.42
N GLU A 159 7.57 -13.43 -11.15
CA GLU A 159 6.34 -14.04 -10.63
C GLU A 159 6.66 -15.14 -9.59
N GLU A 160 7.67 -15.98 -9.85
CA GLU A 160 8.15 -16.99 -8.91
C GLU A 160 8.68 -16.38 -7.60
N TRP A 161 9.42 -15.27 -7.66
CA TRP A 161 9.95 -14.61 -6.46
C TRP A 161 8.93 -13.76 -5.71
N ALA A 162 8.02 -13.08 -6.41
CA ALA A 162 6.91 -12.35 -5.81
C ALA A 162 5.93 -13.32 -5.12
N GLY A 163 5.65 -14.48 -5.72
CA GLY A 163 4.84 -15.54 -5.13
C GLY A 163 5.40 -16.02 -3.78
N LYS A 164 6.71 -16.27 -3.69
CA LYS A 164 7.37 -16.64 -2.41
C LYS A 164 7.23 -15.57 -1.33
N LEU A 165 7.27 -14.28 -1.69
CA LEU A 165 7.07 -13.20 -0.73
C LEU A 165 5.60 -13.12 -0.28
N TYR A 166 4.66 -13.35 -1.20
CA TYR A 166 3.23 -13.41 -0.91
C TYR A 166 2.88 -14.59 0.00
N GLU A 167 3.47 -15.78 -0.19
CA GLU A 167 3.32 -16.93 0.72
C GLU A 167 3.74 -16.60 2.16
N VAL A 168 4.85 -15.86 2.34
CA VAL A 168 5.28 -15.38 3.67
C VAL A 168 4.29 -14.38 4.23
N TYR A 169 3.79 -13.46 3.41
CA TYR A 169 2.74 -12.51 3.81
C TYR A 169 1.46 -13.23 4.27
N GLU A 170 0.97 -14.26 3.57
CA GLU A 170 -0.22 -15.01 3.98
C GLU A 170 0.00 -15.78 5.30
N ALA A 171 1.18 -16.39 5.47
CA ALA A 171 1.54 -17.11 6.69
C ALA A 171 1.68 -16.17 7.92
N GLU A 172 2.13 -14.93 7.71
CA GLU A 172 2.20 -13.91 8.75
C GLU A 172 0.83 -13.23 9.00
N ALA A 173 0.05 -12.95 7.96
CA ALA A 173 -1.29 -12.36 8.05
C ALA A 173 -2.29 -13.28 8.75
N SER A 174 -2.19 -14.60 8.53
CA SER A 174 -3.01 -15.60 9.22
C SER A 174 -2.95 -15.44 10.74
N LYS A 175 -1.77 -15.16 11.32
CA LYS A 175 -1.59 -14.99 12.78
C LYS A 175 -2.34 -13.78 13.34
N ILE A 176 -2.55 -12.74 12.52
CA ILE A 176 -3.37 -11.57 12.87
C ILE A 176 -4.86 -11.95 12.81
N MET A 177 -5.26 -12.79 11.84
CA MET A 177 -6.63 -13.32 11.77
C MET A 177 -6.93 -14.32 12.90
N ASP A 178 -5.95 -15.12 13.32
CA ASP A 178 -6.06 -16.05 14.46
C ASP A 178 -6.34 -15.27 15.76
N ALA A 179 -5.58 -14.20 16.04
CA ALA A 179 -5.83 -13.32 17.19
C ALA A 179 -7.23 -12.68 17.14
N TYR A 180 -7.73 -12.34 15.95
CA TYR A 180 -9.11 -11.91 15.77
C TYR A 180 -10.12 -13.04 16.08
N MET A 181 -9.91 -14.26 15.56
CA MET A 181 -10.76 -15.42 15.89
C MET A 181 -10.79 -15.71 17.39
N GLU A 182 -9.64 -15.69 18.08
CA GLU A 182 -9.55 -15.88 19.53
C GLU A 182 -10.32 -14.80 20.31
N SER A 183 -10.35 -13.56 19.83
CA SER A 183 -11.07 -12.44 20.46
C SER A 183 -12.58 -12.40 20.19
N ALA A 184 -13.07 -13.20 19.23
CA ALA A 184 -14.43 -13.14 18.71
C ALA A 184 -15.33 -14.33 19.12
N MET A 185 -14.83 -15.23 19.98
CA MET A 185 -15.52 -16.42 20.51
C MET A 185 -16.07 -16.21 21.93
#